data_AF-A0A9D9T447-F1
#
_entry.id   AF-A0A9D9T447-F1
#
_cell.length_a   1.000
_cell.length_b   1.000
_cell.length_c   1.000
_cell.angle_alpha   90.00
_cell.angle_beta   90.00
_cell.angle_gamma   90.00
#
_symmetry.space_group_name_H-M   'P 1'
#
loop_
_entity.id
_entity.type
_entity.pdbx_description
1 polymer ?
#
loop_
_entity_poly.entity_id
_entity_poly.type
_entity_poly.pdbx_seq_one_letter_code
_entity_poly.pdbx_strand_id
1 'polypeptide(L)'
;MVENLSIGTVFYTKSDTDYTLYKVLKTSATEILAAVYWPSVQLPTATNLATFELQAACLAFPLATFESIFPVVQQAITTNEEEERAQFERIRSGIQQRENEFQRLLKAGQTAVKEGEYAIAILLLTEAAPFAKYNREIYELRGKSYFHLGNFREALADLSYAIDQGQTATEIAEYVTQIHAQLAGN
;
A
#
# COMPACT_ATOMS: atom_id res chain seq x y z
N MET A 1 25.18 -5.77 -12.10
CA MET A 1 24.49 -5.41 -10.85
C MET A 1 24.75 -3.92 -10.62
N VAL A 2 23.75 -3.13 -10.21
CA VAL A 2 23.82 -1.67 -10.07
C VAL A 2 24.65 -1.30 -8.82
N GLU A 3 25.92 -1.69 -8.80
CA GLU A 3 26.74 -1.68 -7.58
C GLU A 3 27.30 -0.30 -7.17
N ASN A 4 27.02 0.79 -7.90
CA ASN A 4 27.68 2.07 -7.66
C ASN A 4 26.79 3.31 -7.88
N LEU A 5 25.48 3.22 -7.67
CA LEU A 5 24.67 4.45 -7.61
C LEU A 5 24.92 5.13 -6.27
N SER A 6 25.56 6.30 -6.32
CA SER A 6 25.76 7.14 -5.14
C SER A 6 24.72 8.26 -5.12
N ILE A 7 24.46 8.81 -3.94
CA ILE A 7 23.58 9.98 -3.80
C ILE A 7 24.14 11.12 -4.65
N GLY A 8 23.31 11.71 -5.50
CA GLY A 8 23.69 12.78 -6.43
C GLY A 8 24.03 12.30 -7.84
N THR A 9 24.11 10.99 -8.07
CA THR A 9 24.34 10.46 -9.42
C THR A 9 23.14 10.74 -10.30
N VAL A 10 23.38 11.41 -11.42
CA VAL A 10 22.43 11.57 -12.52
C VAL A 10 22.76 10.51 -13.56
N PHE A 11 21.78 9.68 -13.90
CA PHE A 11 21.94 8.61 -14.89
C PHE A 11 20.67 8.48 -15.72
N TYR A 12 20.77 7.82 -16.87
CA TYR A 12 19.60 7.47 -17.65
C TYR A 12 19.49 5.96 -17.90
N THR A 13 18.26 5.52 -18.15
CA THR A 13 17.96 4.23 -18.79
C THR A 13 17.54 4.47 -20.23
N LYS A 14 17.72 3.46 -21.08
CA LYS A 14 17.26 3.49 -22.47
C LYS A 14 16.24 2.39 -22.70
N SER A 15 15.10 2.74 -23.30
CA SER A 15 14.08 1.80 -23.77
C SER A 15 13.72 2.18 -25.21
N ASP A 16 13.96 1.30 -26.16
CA ASP A 16 13.83 1.55 -27.60
C ASP A 16 14.57 2.82 -28.06
N THR A 17 13.84 3.90 -28.34
CA THR A 17 14.37 5.20 -28.75
C THR A 17 14.42 6.22 -27.62
N ASP A 18 13.82 5.91 -26.48
CA ASP A 18 13.58 6.86 -25.41
C ASP A 18 14.60 6.71 -24.28
N TYR A 19 14.95 7.86 -23.71
CA TYR A 19 15.83 8.00 -22.57
C TYR A 19 15.04 8.55 -21.39
N THR A 20 15.09 7.87 -20.25
CA THR A 20 14.51 8.35 -19.00
C THR A 20 15.64 8.71 -18.05
N LEU A 21 15.68 9.98 -17.62
CA LEU A 21 16.68 10.49 -16.70
C LEU A 21 16.22 10.31 -15.26
N TYR A 22 17.18 10.03 -14.38
CA TYR A 22 17.01 9.92 -12.94
C TYR A 22 18.12 10.67 -12.23
N LYS A 23 17.80 11.31 -11.11
CA LYS A 23 18.80 11.81 -10.15
C LYS A 23 18.60 11.14 -8.80
N VAL A 24 19.60 10.41 -8.34
CA VAL A 24 19.56 9.66 -7.08
C VAL A 24 19.57 10.63 -5.90
N LEU A 25 18.51 10.61 -5.09
CA LEU A 25 18.35 11.45 -3.89
C LEU A 25 18.67 10.68 -2.59
N LYS A 26 18.53 9.35 -2.63
CA LYS A 26 18.85 8.43 -1.53
C LYS A 26 19.05 7.02 -2.08
N THR A 27 19.84 6.23 -1.37
CA THR A 27 20.07 4.82 -1.67
C THR A 27 19.80 3.98 -0.43
N SER A 28 19.39 2.74 -0.65
CA SER A 28 19.32 1.69 0.36
C SER A 28 19.87 0.38 -0.23
N ALA A 29 19.78 -0.71 0.54
CA ALA A 29 20.20 -2.03 0.06
C ALA A 29 19.34 -2.58 -1.09
N THR A 30 18.10 -2.09 -1.24
CA THR A 30 17.10 -2.69 -2.15
C THR A 30 16.49 -1.71 -3.16
N GLU A 31 16.56 -0.41 -2.89
CA GLU A 31 15.93 0.64 -3.70
C GLU A 31 16.75 1.92 -3.74
N ILE A 32 16.41 2.79 -4.69
CA ILE A 32 16.79 4.20 -4.68
C ILE A 32 15.54 5.07 -4.54
N LEU A 33 15.72 6.25 -3.95
CA LEU A 33 14.79 7.36 -4.15
C LEU A 33 15.41 8.29 -5.19
N ALA A 34 14.66 8.64 -6.22
CA ALA A 34 15.15 9.47 -7.30
C ALA A 34 14.12 10.50 -7.76
N ALA A 35 14.62 11.67 -8.16
CA ALA A 35 13.89 12.54 -9.06
C ALA A 35 13.88 11.89 -10.44
N VAL A 36 12.73 11.87 -11.11
CA VAL A 36 12.55 11.28 -12.44
C VAL A 36 12.02 12.33 -13.40
N TYR A 37 12.48 12.25 -14.64
CA TYR A 37 12.16 13.20 -15.71
C TYR A 37 11.35 12.49 -16.79
N TRP A 38 10.56 13.24 -17.56
CA TRP A 38 9.80 12.66 -18.66
C TRP A 38 10.71 11.98 -19.68
N PRO A 39 10.31 10.82 -20.24
CA PRO A 39 11.06 10.18 -21.31
C PRO A 39 11.26 11.13 -22.49
N SER A 40 12.43 11.06 -23.11
CA SER A 40 12.80 11.91 -24.23
C SER A 40 13.63 11.14 -25.24
N VAL A 41 13.46 11.45 -26.52
CA VAL A 41 14.32 10.93 -27.60
C VAL A 41 15.71 11.56 -27.61
N GLN A 42 15.91 12.65 -26.85
CA GLN A 42 17.19 13.33 -26.73
C GLN A 42 18.09 12.58 -25.74
N LEU A 43 19.29 12.21 -26.19
CA LEU A 43 20.30 11.59 -25.34
C LEU A 43 20.69 12.54 -24.18
N PRO A 44 20.57 12.11 -22.91
CA PRO A 44 21.01 12.91 -21.77
C PRO A 44 22.54 12.98 -21.71
N THR A 45 23.04 14.20 -21.54
CA THR A 45 24.46 14.54 -21.42
C THR A 45 24.63 15.61 -20.35
N ALA A 46 25.84 15.81 -19.84
CA ALA A 46 26.07 16.80 -18.77
C ALA A 46 25.70 18.24 -19.16
N THR A 47 25.66 18.57 -20.46
CA THR A 47 25.40 19.93 -20.97
C THR A 47 23.93 20.23 -21.25
N ASN A 48 23.08 19.21 -21.39
CA ASN A 48 21.65 19.39 -21.70
C ASN A 48 20.69 18.96 -20.59
N LEU A 49 21.18 18.61 -19.39
CA LEU A 49 20.30 18.16 -18.29
C LEU A 49 19.17 19.16 -17.96
N ALA A 50 19.46 20.46 -18.07
CA ALA A 50 18.48 21.52 -17.81
C ALA A 50 17.33 21.59 -18.83
N THR A 51 17.44 20.87 -19.97
CA THR A 51 16.36 20.81 -20.98
C THR A 51 15.35 19.70 -20.71
N PHE A 52 15.60 18.83 -19.74
CA PHE A 52 14.69 17.75 -19.38
C PHE A 52 13.69 18.23 -18.33
N GLU A 53 12.41 17.91 -18.55
CA GLU A 53 11.33 18.30 -17.65
C GLU A 53 11.15 17.27 -16.53
N LEU A 54 11.09 17.77 -15.29
CA LEU A 54 10.86 16.94 -14.11
C LEU A 54 9.45 16.35 -14.16
N GLN A 55 9.35 15.02 -14.10
CA GLN A 55 8.09 14.29 -14.03
C GLN A 55 7.63 14.14 -12.58
N ALA A 56 8.54 13.74 -11.69
CA ALA A 56 8.26 13.64 -10.27
C ALA A 56 9.52 13.96 -9.45
N ALA A 57 9.33 14.78 -8.41
CA ALA A 57 10.41 15.26 -7.57
C ALA A 57 11.07 14.16 -6.73
N CYS A 58 10.32 13.12 -6.37
CA CYS A 58 10.85 11.94 -5.69
C CYS A 58 9.92 10.74 -5.86
N LEU A 59 10.47 9.64 -6.38
CA LEU A 59 9.82 8.32 -6.41
C LEU A 59 10.80 7.25 -5.93
N ALA A 60 10.25 6.13 -5.45
CA ALA A 60 11.02 4.97 -5.03
C ALA A 60 11.09 3.93 -6.16
N PHE A 61 12.28 3.41 -6.42
CA PHE A 61 12.51 2.39 -7.45
C PHE A 61 13.34 1.25 -6.87
N PRO A 62 12.85 -0.01 -6.92
CA PRO A 62 13.67 -1.16 -6.64
C PRO A 62 14.94 -1.16 -7.51
N LEU A 63 16.09 -1.54 -6.96
CA LEU A 63 17.35 -1.62 -7.72
C LEU A 63 17.23 -2.59 -8.90
N ALA A 64 16.44 -3.65 -8.75
CA ALA A 64 16.14 -4.63 -9.80
C ALA A 64 15.39 -4.03 -11.00
N THR A 65 14.76 -2.86 -10.87
CA THR A 65 14.11 -2.15 -11.98
C THR A 65 15.11 -1.72 -13.05
N PHE A 66 16.39 -1.56 -12.69
CA PHE A 66 17.40 -1.02 -13.58
C PHE A 66 18.32 -2.12 -14.12
N GLU A 67 17.95 -2.69 -15.28
CA GLU A 67 18.79 -3.68 -15.97
C GLU A 67 20.08 -3.07 -16.51
N SER A 68 19.98 -1.88 -17.11
CA SER A 68 21.10 -1.13 -17.68
C SER A 68 20.97 0.35 -17.35
N ILE A 69 22.03 0.92 -16.79
CA ILE A 69 22.13 2.35 -16.46
C ILE A 69 23.33 2.97 -17.13
N PHE A 70 23.20 4.26 -17.46
CA PHE A 70 24.25 5.06 -18.07
C PHE A 70 24.46 6.33 -17.23
N PRO A 71 25.47 6.36 -16.34
CA PRO A 71 25.78 7.55 -15.55
C PRO A 71 26.18 8.73 -16.44
N VAL A 72 25.72 9.92 -16.09
CA VAL A 72 25.98 11.17 -16.84
C VAL A 72 26.89 12.08 -16.04
N VAL A 73 26.53 12.37 -14.79
CA VAL A 73 27.27 13.33 -13.93
C VAL A 73 26.92 13.09 -12.46
N GLN A 74 27.79 13.58 -11.57
CA GLN A 74 27.53 13.69 -10.14
C GLN A 74 27.15 15.13 -9.79
N GLN A 75 26.00 15.32 -9.14
CA GLN A 75 25.52 16.62 -8.68
C GLN A 75 25.26 16.60 -7.18
N ALA A 76 25.53 17.73 -6.51
CA ALA A 76 25.06 17.92 -5.14
C ALA A 76 23.51 17.87 -5.11
N ILE A 77 22.98 17.37 -3.99
CA ILE A 77 21.54 17.48 -3.72
C ILE A 77 21.27 18.92 -3.27
N THR A 78 20.29 19.54 -3.90
CA THR A 78 19.83 20.89 -3.55
C THR A 78 18.90 20.84 -2.34
N THR A 79 18.76 21.95 -1.62
CA THR A 79 17.83 22.05 -0.49
C THR A 79 16.41 21.66 -0.87
N ASN A 80 15.93 22.10 -2.05
CA ASN A 80 14.60 21.73 -2.55
C ASN A 80 14.45 20.22 -2.75
N GLU A 81 15.45 19.55 -3.34
CA GLU A 81 15.42 18.09 -3.52
C GLU A 81 15.46 17.34 -2.18
N GLU A 82 16.16 17.86 -1.18
CA GLU A 82 16.15 17.29 0.18
C GLU A 82 14.78 17.42 0.84
N GLU A 83 14.11 18.56 0.68
CA GLU A 83 12.77 18.83 1.21
C GLU A 83 11.72 17.92 0.55
N GLU A 84 11.74 17.81 -0.78
CA GLU A 84 10.86 16.93 -1.57
C GLU A 84 11.06 15.45 -1.20
N ARG A 85 12.32 15.00 -1.10
CA ARG A 85 12.64 13.65 -0.60
C ARG A 85 12.10 13.44 0.81
N ALA A 86 12.33 14.39 1.73
CA ALA A 86 11.88 14.27 3.11
C ALA A 86 10.35 14.22 3.20
N GLN A 87 9.63 15.01 2.39
CA GLN A 87 8.18 14.95 2.29
C GLN A 87 7.69 13.60 1.77
N PHE A 88 8.29 13.09 0.70
CA PHE A 88 8.00 11.75 0.18
C PHE A 88 8.17 10.67 1.24
N GLU A 89 9.28 10.68 1.97
CA GLU A 89 9.55 9.71 3.04
C GLU A 89 8.53 9.79 4.18
N ARG A 90 8.13 11.00 4.60
CA ARG A 90 7.09 11.19 5.62
C ARG A 90 5.75 10.61 5.19
N ILE A 91 5.32 10.92 3.96
CA ILE A 91 4.06 10.39 3.41
C ILE A 91 4.11 8.87 3.34
N ARG A 92 5.20 8.32 2.79
CA ARG A 92 5.41 6.88 2.67
C ARG A 92 5.39 6.19 4.03
N SER A 93 6.08 6.75 5.02
CA SER A 93 6.09 6.22 6.39
C SER A 93 4.71 6.25 7.02
N GLY A 94 3.94 7.34 6.86
CA GLY A 94 2.59 7.43 7.39
C GLY A 94 1.60 6.46 6.74
N ILE A 95 1.76 6.16 5.44
CA ILE A 95 0.97 5.11 4.76
C ILE A 95 1.35 3.73 5.33
N GLN A 96 2.64 3.44 5.44
CA GLN A 96 3.12 2.15 5.96
C GLN A 96 2.66 1.92 7.41
N GLN A 97 2.67 2.95 8.25
CA GLN A 97 2.20 2.84 9.63
C GLN A 97 0.70 2.51 9.70
N ARG A 98 -0.12 3.15 8.86
CA ARG A 98 -1.56 2.84 8.78
C ARG A 98 -1.81 1.41 8.30
N GLU A 99 -1.06 0.96 7.31
CA GLU A 99 -1.15 -0.43 6.83
C GLU A 99 -0.71 -1.42 7.90
N ASN A 100 0.41 -1.16 8.59
CA ASN A 100 0.88 -2.01 9.68
C ASN A 100 -0.15 -2.11 10.81
N GLU A 101 -0.78 -0.99 11.15
CA GLU A 101 -1.82 -0.94 12.18
C GLU A 101 -3.05 -1.75 11.78
N PHE A 102 -3.51 -1.56 10.54
CA PHE A 102 -4.59 -2.34 9.96
C PHE A 102 -4.31 -3.85 10.04
N GLN A 103 -3.14 -4.28 9.56
CA GLN A 103 -2.75 -5.69 9.57
C GLN A 103 -2.64 -6.26 10.98
N ARG A 104 -2.14 -5.47 11.94
CA ARG A 104 -2.07 -5.87 13.35
C ARG A 104 -3.46 -6.13 13.92
N LEU A 105 -4.39 -5.21 13.70
CA LEU A 105 -5.77 -5.31 14.20
C LEU A 105 -6.53 -6.45 13.52
N LEU A 106 -6.44 -6.58 12.18
CA LEU A 106 -7.07 -7.67 11.44
C LEU A 106 -6.58 -9.03 11.93
N LYS A 107 -5.26 -9.20 12.06
CA LYS A 107 -4.65 -10.46 12.52
C LYS A 107 -5.06 -10.79 13.96
N ALA A 108 -5.08 -9.80 14.85
CA ALA A 108 -5.52 -10.01 16.22
C ALA A 108 -7.02 -10.40 16.27
N GLY A 109 -7.86 -9.73 15.48
CA GLY A 109 -9.28 -10.07 15.35
C GLY A 109 -9.50 -11.49 14.81
N GLN A 110 -8.76 -11.89 13.78
CA GLN A 110 -8.78 -13.27 13.25
C GLN A 110 -8.41 -14.29 14.32
N THR A 111 -7.37 -14.03 15.13
CA THR A 111 -6.97 -14.91 16.24
C THR A 111 -8.08 -15.01 17.28
N ALA A 112 -8.66 -13.89 17.71
CA ALA A 112 -9.75 -13.88 18.67
C ALA A 112 -10.97 -14.69 18.18
N VAL A 113 -11.33 -14.61 16.89
CA VAL A 113 -12.40 -15.46 16.31
C VAL A 113 -12.05 -16.94 16.42
N LYS A 114 -10.81 -17.32 16.08
CA LYS A 114 -10.35 -18.72 16.15
C LYS A 114 -10.34 -19.26 17.58
N GLU A 115 -10.09 -18.41 18.56
CA GLU A 115 -10.08 -18.75 19.99
C GLU A 115 -11.48 -18.70 20.62
N GLY A 116 -12.51 -18.28 19.86
CA GLY A 116 -13.88 -18.14 20.36
C GLY A 116 -14.11 -16.89 21.21
N GLU A 117 -13.15 -15.96 21.23
CA GLU A 117 -13.21 -14.69 21.95
C GLU A 117 -14.00 -13.64 21.17
N TYR A 118 -15.27 -13.93 20.86
CA TYR A 118 -16.06 -13.16 19.91
C TYR A 118 -16.24 -11.68 20.28
N ALA A 119 -16.32 -11.35 21.57
CA ALA A 119 -16.40 -9.95 22.01
C ALA A 119 -15.11 -9.17 21.73
N ILE A 120 -13.95 -9.81 21.91
CA ILE A 120 -12.63 -9.23 21.61
C ILE A 120 -12.46 -9.10 20.09
N ALA A 121 -12.88 -10.12 19.34
CA ALA A 121 -12.89 -10.07 17.88
C ALA A 121 -13.68 -8.87 17.35
N ILE A 122 -14.90 -8.64 17.87
CA ILE A 122 -15.73 -7.49 17.48
C ILE A 122 -15.03 -6.16 17.73
N LEU A 123 -14.39 -5.99 18.90
CA LEU A 123 -13.66 -4.78 19.24
C LEU A 123 -12.53 -4.51 18.24
N LEU A 124 -11.65 -5.50 18.03
CA LEU A 124 -10.48 -5.39 17.16
C LEU A 124 -10.86 -5.14 15.69
N LEU A 125 -11.87 -5.86 15.19
CA LEU A 125 -12.34 -5.72 13.81
C LEU A 125 -13.07 -4.38 13.59
N THR A 126 -13.73 -3.86 14.62
CA THR A 126 -14.32 -2.51 14.57
C THR A 126 -13.25 -1.43 14.51
N GLU A 127 -12.14 -1.60 15.23
CA GLU A 127 -10.98 -0.72 15.15
C GLU A 127 -10.24 -0.85 13.81
N ALA A 128 -10.26 -2.02 13.17
CA ALA A 128 -9.66 -2.26 11.86
C ALA A 128 -10.46 -1.64 10.69
N ALA A 129 -11.80 -1.58 10.81
CA ALA A 129 -12.70 -1.17 9.71
C ALA A 129 -12.39 0.20 9.08
N PRO A 130 -12.01 1.26 9.84
CA PRO A 130 -11.66 2.57 9.26
C PRO A 130 -10.46 2.54 8.31
N PHE A 131 -9.53 1.58 8.47
CA PHE A 131 -8.35 1.49 7.62
C PHE A 131 -8.65 0.83 6.27
N ALA A 132 -9.61 -0.10 6.23
CA ALA A 132 -9.96 -0.85 5.02
C ALA A 132 -11.47 -1.08 4.94
N LYS A 133 -12.22 0.01 4.73
CA LYS A 133 -13.70 0.03 4.80
C LYS A 133 -14.41 -0.95 3.87
N TYR A 134 -13.78 -1.41 2.79
CA TYR A 134 -14.33 -2.37 1.83
C TYR A 134 -13.75 -3.79 2.00
N ASN A 135 -12.96 -4.03 3.03
CA ASN A 135 -12.41 -5.36 3.28
C ASN A 135 -13.51 -6.27 3.82
N ARG A 136 -14.03 -7.14 2.93
CA ARG A 136 -15.10 -8.10 3.23
C ARG A 136 -14.80 -9.03 4.41
N GLU A 137 -13.54 -9.39 4.64
CA GLU A 137 -13.13 -10.28 5.72
C GLU A 137 -13.40 -9.68 7.10
N ILE A 138 -13.21 -8.37 7.27
CA ILE A 138 -13.51 -7.66 8.52
C ILE A 138 -14.97 -7.89 8.91
N TYR A 139 -15.87 -7.63 7.96
CA TYR A 139 -17.31 -7.68 8.20
C TYR A 139 -17.80 -9.13 8.30
N GLU A 140 -17.23 -10.05 7.53
CA GLU A 140 -17.52 -11.47 7.70
C GLU A 140 -17.20 -11.96 9.12
N LEU A 141 -15.97 -11.73 9.58
CA LEU A 141 -15.50 -12.20 10.88
C LEU A 141 -16.25 -11.51 12.03
N ARG A 142 -16.55 -10.22 11.89
CA ARG A 142 -17.33 -9.48 12.90
C ARG A 142 -18.78 -9.94 12.91
N GLY A 143 -19.39 -10.18 11.75
CA GLY A 143 -20.74 -10.73 11.62
C GLY A 143 -20.87 -12.12 12.22
N LYS A 144 -19.91 -13.02 11.95
CA LYS A 144 -19.83 -14.34 12.60
C LYS A 144 -19.68 -14.22 14.12
N SER A 145 -18.87 -13.29 14.59
CA SER A 145 -18.70 -13.03 16.03
C SER A 145 -19.98 -12.54 16.69
N TYR A 146 -20.69 -11.60 16.06
CA TYR A 146 -22.00 -11.15 16.53
C TYR A 146 -23.01 -12.30 16.58
N PHE A 147 -23.02 -13.17 15.57
CA PHE A 147 -23.88 -14.34 15.53
C PHE A 147 -23.64 -15.26 16.75
N HIS A 148 -22.39 -15.57 17.06
CA HIS A 148 -22.06 -16.43 18.20
C HIS A 148 -22.42 -15.81 19.56
N LEU A 149 -22.50 -14.48 19.65
CA LEU A 149 -22.99 -13.79 20.84
C LEU A 149 -24.51 -13.60 20.88
N GLY A 150 -25.25 -14.06 19.85
CA GLY A 150 -26.69 -13.89 19.73
C GLY A 150 -27.15 -12.50 19.26
N ASN A 151 -26.21 -11.66 18.83
CA ASN A 151 -26.49 -10.31 18.30
C ASN A 151 -26.89 -10.39 16.82
N PHE A 152 -28.06 -10.97 16.56
CA PHE A 152 -28.46 -11.39 15.21
C PHE A 152 -28.68 -10.23 14.23
N ARG A 153 -29.08 -9.04 14.69
CA ARG A 153 -29.29 -7.88 13.81
C ARG A 153 -27.98 -7.33 13.29
N GLU A 154 -27.01 -7.16 14.18
CA GLU A 154 -25.65 -6.71 13.87
C GLU A 154 -24.94 -7.74 13.00
N ALA A 155 -25.11 -9.03 13.33
CA ALA A 155 -24.58 -10.13 12.52
C ALA A 155 -25.10 -10.07 11.07
N LEU A 156 -26.42 -9.90 10.89
CA LEU A 156 -27.01 -9.82 9.55
C LEU A 156 -26.47 -8.62 8.77
N ALA A 157 -26.41 -7.44 9.41
CA ALA A 157 -25.92 -6.22 8.76
C ALA A 157 -24.48 -6.38 8.24
N ASP A 158 -23.59 -6.92 9.07
CA ASP A 158 -22.20 -7.13 8.69
C ASP A 158 -22.04 -8.22 7.61
N LEU A 159 -22.75 -9.34 7.73
CA LEU A 159 -22.70 -10.41 6.75
C LEU A 159 -23.28 -9.97 5.39
N SER A 160 -24.36 -9.20 5.39
CA SER A 160 -24.92 -8.60 4.17
C SER A 160 -23.92 -7.64 3.52
N TYR A 161 -23.25 -6.80 4.31
CA TYR A 161 -22.22 -5.92 3.78
C TYR A 161 -21.05 -6.69 3.16
N ALA A 162 -20.61 -7.80 3.79
CA ALA A 162 -19.57 -8.66 3.24
C ALA A 162 -19.96 -9.24 1.87
N ILE A 163 -21.23 -9.68 1.71
CA ILE A 163 -21.79 -10.14 0.41
C ILE A 163 -21.73 -9.01 -0.62
N ASP A 164 -22.16 -7.80 -0.25
CA ASP A 164 -22.13 -6.64 -1.15
C ASP A 164 -20.71 -6.28 -1.60
N GLN A 165 -19.70 -6.53 -0.76
CA GLN A 165 -18.28 -6.36 -1.11
C GLN A 165 -17.67 -7.57 -1.86
N GLY A 166 -18.52 -8.49 -2.34
CA GLY A 166 -18.11 -9.61 -3.19
C GLY A 166 -17.66 -10.86 -2.43
N GLN A 167 -18.00 -11.02 -1.14
CA GLN A 167 -17.86 -12.31 -0.46
C GLN A 167 -18.80 -13.34 -1.09
N THR A 168 -18.34 -14.58 -1.23
CA THR A 168 -19.18 -15.66 -1.76
C THR A 168 -20.19 -16.08 -0.70
N ALA A 169 -21.46 -16.13 -1.08
CA ALA A 169 -22.53 -16.48 -0.15
C ALA A 169 -22.33 -17.87 0.49
N THR A 170 -21.63 -18.80 -0.17
CA THR A 170 -21.49 -20.19 0.29
C THR A 170 -20.91 -20.32 1.71
N GLU A 171 -19.98 -19.44 2.12
CA GLU A 171 -19.32 -19.51 3.43
C GLU A 171 -20.12 -18.85 4.57
N ILE A 172 -21.12 -18.04 4.23
CA ILE A 172 -21.90 -17.24 5.19
C ILE A 172 -23.43 -17.44 5.09
N ALA A 173 -23.90 -18.17 4.08
CA ALA A 173 -25.32 -18.42 3.84
C ALA A 173 -25.97 -19.20 4.98
N GLU A 174 -25.24 -20.12 5.61
CA GLU A 174 -25.72 -20.87 6.78
C GLU A 174 -26.00 -19.91 7.96
N TYR A 175 -25.11 -18.96 8.20
CA TYR A 175 -25.30 -17.94 9.24
C TYR A 175 -26.50 -17.05 8.93
N VAL A 176 -26.60 -16.53 7.71
CA VAL A 176 -27.72 -15.67 7.29
C VAL A 176 -29.06 -16.40 7.41
N THR A 177 -29.13 -17.67 6.99
CA THR A 177 -30.35 -18.49 7.11
C THR A 177 -30.75 -18.69 8.56
N GLN A 178 -29.80 -19.04 9.44
CA GLN A 178 -30.05 -19.21 10.87
C GLN A 178 -30.49 -17.91 11.53
N ILE A 179 -29.87 -16.78 11.15
CA ILE A 179 -30.26 -15.45 11.64
C ILE A 179 -31.71 -15.13 11.27
N HIS A 180 -32.10 -15.34 10.01
CA HIS A 180 -33.48 -15.09 9.58
C HIS A 180 -34.48 -15.95 10.35
N ALA A 181 -34.17 -17.23 10.61
CA ALA A 181 -35.03 -18.09 11.41
C ALA A 181 -35.18 -17.57 12.86
N GLN A 182 -34.09 -17.11 13.48
CA GLN A 182 -34.12 -16.54 14.84
C GLN A 182 -34.90 -15.21 14.90
N LEU A 183 -34.77 -14.37 13.89
CA LEU A 183 -35.47 -13.08 13.82
C LEU A 183 -36.96 -13.22 13.50
N ALA A 184 -37.38 -14.29 12.81
CA ALA A 184 -38.78 -14.56 12.50
C ALA A 184 -39.55 -15.27 13.63
N GLY A 185 -38.82 -15.89 14.57
CA GLY A 185 -39.39 -16.59 15.73
C GLY A 185 -39.59 -15.73 16.99
N ASN A 186 -39.19 -14.46 16.95
CA ASN A 186 -39.38 -13.46 18.01
C ASN A 186 -40.45 -12.43 17.62
#